data_AF-A0A137S5V0-F1
#
_entry.id   AF-A0A137S5V0-F1
#
_cell.length_a   1.000
_cell.length_b   1.000
_cell.length_c   1.000
_cell.angle_alpha   90.00
_cell.angle_beta   90.00
_cell.angle_gamma   90.00
#
_symmetry.space_group_name_H-M   'P 1'
#
loop_
_entity.id
_entity.type
_entity.pdbx_description
1 polymer ?
#
loop_
_entity_poly.entity_id
_entity_poly.type
_entity_poly.pdbx_seq_one_letter_code
_entity_poly.pdbx_strand_id
1 'polypeptide(L)'
;MSTSVDHLMERTQDASDLLADIVPSAITLATMLRHRQMAAWLRAEFDGYPDIDKAPPYRLDLPGHIVAKSPQYGWIPAPVNDTQTREFGHLNLMEGVKELEHTCLSCKKGNGNRVLLDKEAMSDLQKQINLSAELAINLSREVYCRLLRTLRAALYLWAEQLMDAGISGDHNHYSPEERKLVSHLDSPEAFWRKAMQELDTVPVADVRELGFLERMFGRAG
;
A
#
# COMPACT_ATOMS: atom_id res chain seq x y z
N MET A 1 20.90 -12.82 -0.75
CA MET A 1 19.66 -12.61 0.02
C MET A 1 18.97 -13.95 0.16
N SER A 2 18.69 -14.38 1.40
CA SER A 2 17.93 -15.62 1.61
C SER A 2 16.47 -15.43 1.21
N THR A 3 15.88 -16.43 0.58
CA THR A 3 14.45 -16.50 0.22
C THR A 3 13.68 -17.42 1.16
N SER A 4 14.14 -17.58 2.40
CA SER A 4 13.47 -18.36 3.44
C SER A 4 12.22 -17.66 3.96
N VAL A 5 11.32 -18.46 4.52
CA VAL A 5 10.09 -17.98 5.18
C VAL A 5 10.45 -17.17 6.42
N ASP A 6 11.44 -17.62 7.20
CA ASP A 6 11.91 -16.95 8.41
C ASP A 6 12.43 -15.55 8.11
N HIS A 7 13.27 -15.43 7.07
CA HIS A 7 13.81 -14.14 6.64
C HIS A 7 12.68 -13.24 6.11
N LEU A 8 11.70 -13.77 5.38
CA LEU A 8 10.55 -12.96 4.97
C LEU A 8 9.79 -12.41 6.18
N MET A 9 9.53 -13.25 7.19
CA MET A 9 8.84 -12.82 8.40
C MET A 9 9.64 -11.75 9.16
N GLU A 10 10.92 -11.98 9.42
CA GLU A 10 11.79 -11.02 10.12
C GLU A 10 11.74 -9.64 9.46
N ARG A 11 11.86 -9.59 8.14
CA ARG A 11 11.81 -8.34 7.37
C ARG A 11 10.46 -7.61 7.45
N THR A 12 9.36 -8.33 7.60
CA THR A 12 8.05 -7.68 7.81
C THR A 12 7.94 -7.02 9.19
N GLN A 13 8.74 -7.46 10.16
CA GLN A 13 8.79 -6.88 11.51
C GLN A 13 9.79 -5.73 11.62
N ASP A 14 10.76 -5.62 10.71
CA ASP A 14 11.73 -4.52 10.69
C ASP A 14 11.16 -3.24 10.03
N ALA A 15 11.11 -2.15 10.79
CA ALA A 15 10.69 -0.83 10.31
C ALA A 15 11.67 -0.21 9.30
N SER A 16 12.90 -0.71 9.26
CA SER A 16 13.94 -0.25 8.35
C SER A 16 13.78 -0.85 6.94
N ASP A 17 13.19 -2.03 6.82
CA ASP A 17 12.99 -2.67 5.53
C ASP A 17 11.79 -2.06 4.79
N LEU A 18 11.98 -1.72 3.51
CA LEU A 18 10.93 -1.20 2.66
C LEU A 18 10.21 -2.34 1.95
N LEU A 19 8.90 -2.19 1.72
CA LEU A 19 8.11 -3.19 1.00
C LEU A 19 8.58 -3.35 -0.45
N ALA A 20 9.10 -2.29 -1.08
CA ALA A 20 9.76 -2.38 -2.38
C ALA A 20 10.93 -3.39 -2.38
N ASP A 21 11.57 -3.61 -1.24
CA ASP A 21 12.66 -4.58 -1.09
C ASP A 21 12.16 -5.96 -0.59
N ILE A 22 11.04 -6.01 0.14
CA ILE A 22 10.44 -7.24 0.69
C ILE A 22 9.65 -8.00 -0.39
N VAL A 23 8.81 -7.29 -1.16
CA VAL A 23 7.86 -7.89 -2.10
C VAL A 23 8.54 -8.74 -3.18
N PRO A 24 9.69 -8.36 -3.79
CA PRO A 24 10.40 -9.22 -4.73
C PRO A 24 10.82 -10.58 -4.14
N SER A 25 11.26 -10.61 -2.88
CA SER A 25 11.59 -11.85 -2.16
C SER A 25 10.32 -12.69 -1.93
N ALA A 26 9.21 -12.06 -1.55
CA ALA A 26 7.92 -12.73 -1.38
C ALA A 26 7.38 -13.32 -2.70
N ILE A 27 7.51 -12.62 -3.83
CA ILE A 27 7.15 -13.13 -5.17
C ILE A 27 7.96 -14.39 -5.50
N THR A 28 9.25 -14.36 -5.20
CA THR A 28 10.16 -15.49 -5.42
C THR A 28 9.72 -16.70 -4.59
N LEU A 29 9.46 -16.50 -3.29
CA LEU A 29 8.96 -17.53 -2.39
C LEU A 29 7.62 -18.12 -2.88
N ALA A 30 6.66 -17.27 -3.24
CA ALA A 30 5.36 -17.72 -3.76
C ALA A 30 5.53 -18.55 -5.06
N THR A 31 6.47 -18.16 -5.92
CA THR A 31 6.79 -18.90 -7.14
C THR A 31 7.42 -20.26 -6.84
N MET A 32 8.31 -20.35 -5.85
CA MET A 32 8.94 -21.62 -5.41
C MET A 32 7.93 -22.60 -4.80
N LEU A 33 6.93 -22.08 -4.06
CA LEU A 33 5.82 -22.83 -3.46
C LEU A 33 4.71 -23.17 -4.46
N ARG A 34 4.75 -22.63 -5.69
CA ARG A 34 3.70 -22.75 -6.71
C ARG A 34 2.37 -22.09 -6.32
N HIS A 35 2.41 -21.10 -5.44
CA HIS A 35 1.26 -20.26 -5.10
C HIS A 35 1.06 -19.20 -6.20
N ARG A 36 0.27 -19.56 -7.21
CA ARG A 36 0.11 -18.75 -8.43
C ARG A 36 -0.71 -17.50 -8.16
N GLN A 37 -1.76 -17.62 -7.34
CA GLN A 37 -2.62 -16.48 -6.99
C GLN A 37 -1.87 -15.49 -6.10
N MET A 38 -1.12 -15.98 -5.11
CA MET A 38 -0.26 -15.16 -4.26
C MET A 38 0.80 -14.43 -5.09
N ALA A 39 1.51 -15.14 -5.97
CA ALA A 39 2.53 -14.52 -6.81
C ALA A 39 1.95 -13.50 -7.81
N ALA A 40 0.73 -13.70 -8.30
CA ALA A 40 0.06 -12.75 -9.18
C ALA A 40 -0.38 -11.49 -8.41
N TRP A 41 -0.97 -11.65 -7.22
CA TRP A 41 -1.34 -10.54 -6.35
C TRP A 41 -0.11 -9.70 -5.95
N LEU A 42 0.98 -10.34 -5.51
CA LEU A 42 2.21 -9.63 -5.13
C LEU A 42 2.85 -8.86 -6.29
N ARG A 43 2.79 -9.39 -7.51
CA ARG A 43 3.25 -8.66 -8.71
C ARG A 43 2.38 -7.44 -8.97
N ALA A 44 1.06 -7.57 -8.86
CA ALA A 44 0.14 -6.44 -9.02
C ALA A 44 0.35 -5.38 -7.92
N GLU A 45 0.60 -5.79 -6.67
CA GLU A 45 0.97 -4.88 -5.59
C GLU A 45 2.31 -4.16 -5.86
N PHE A 46 3.26 -4.86 -6.47
CA PHE A 46 4.60 -4.32 -6.78
C PHE A 46 4.58 -3.33 -7.96
N ASP A 47 4.00 -3.74 -9.08
CA ASP A 47 3.99 -2.98 -10.34
C ASP A 47 2.87 -1.91 -10.37
N GLY A 48 1.81 -2.12 -9.60
CA GLY A 48 0.58 -1.33 -9.64
C GLY A 48 -0.53 -2.02 -10.42
N TYR A 49 -1.73 -1.48 -10.28
CA TYR A 49 -2.96 -2.01 -10.86
C TYR A 49 -3.31 -1.22 -12.13
N PRO A 50 -3.34 -1.86 -13.32
CA PRO A 50 -3.76 -1.18 -14.54
C PRO A 50 -5.29 -1.02 -14.62
N ASP A 51 -6.04 -1.94 -14.02
CA ASP A 51 -7.50 -1.99 -14.05
C ASP A 51 -8.05 -1.86 -12.62
N ILE A 52 -9.06 -0.99 -12.44
CA ILE A 52 -9.70 -0.76 -11.14
C ILE A 52 -10.37 -2.02 -10.60
N ASP A 53 -10.93 -2.84 -11.47
CA ASP A 53 -11.65 -4.07 -11.12
C ASP A 53 -10.74 -5.16 -10.54
N LYS A 54 -9.43 -5.05 -10.78
CA LYS A 54 -8.43 -5.99 -10.25
C LYS A 54 -7.82 -5.52 -8.94
N ALA A 55 -8.03 -4.27 -8.56
CA ALA A 55 -7.50 -3.72 -7.33
C ALA A 55 -8.31 -4.21 -6.11
N PRO A 56 -7.65 -4.66 -5.03
CA PRO A 56 -8.33 -5.00 -3.79
C PRO A 56 -9.13 -3.80 -3.20
N PRO A 57 -10.21 -4.04 -2.44
CA PRO A 57 -11.03 -2.97 -1.88
C PRO A 57 -10.28 -1.95 -1.01
N TYR A 58 -9.19 -2.33 -0.35
CA TYR A 58 -8.36 -1.39 0.43
C TYR A 58 -7.56 -0.38 -0.41
N ARG A 59 -7.59 -0.51 -1.74
CA ARG A 59 -6.98 0.42 -2.71
C ARG A 59 -7.99 1.43 -3.25
N LEU A 60 -9.28 1.20 -3.02
CA LEU A 60 -10.37 1.88 -3.69
C LEU A 60 -11.11 2.82 -2.74
N ASP A 61 -11.68 3.89 -3.29
CA ASP A 61 -12.58 4.84 -2.60
C ASP A 61 -11.98 5.40 -1.30
N LEU A 62 -10.70 5.76 -1.34
CA LEU A 62 -9.97 6.20 -0.16
C LEU A 62 -10.28 7.67 0.14
N PRO A 63 -10.72 7.99 1.38
CA PRO A 63 -11.16 9.33 1.73
C PRO A 63 -10.01 10.34 1.81
N GLY A 64 -10.18 11.46 1.11
CA GLY A 64 -9.31 12.60 1.12
C GLY A 64 -10.05 13.92 1.35
N HIS A 65 -9.31 15.02 1.42
CA HIS A 65 -9.87 16.35 1.60
C HIS A 65 -9.73 17.18 0.33
N ILE A 66 -10.83 17.76 -0.14
CA ILE A 66 -10.82 18.63 -1.31
C ILE A 66 -10.21 19.98 -0.92
N VAL A 67 -9.18 20.40 -1.65
CA VAL A 67 -8.48 21.67 -1.46
C VAL A 67 -8.48 22.49 -2.75
N ALA A 68 -8.54 23.80 -2.61
CA ALA A 68 -8.48 24.76 -3.70
C ALA A 68 -7.19 25.58 -3.65
N LYS A 69 -6.63 25.91 -4.82
CA LYS A 69 -5.42 26.74 -4.93
C LYS A 69 -5.77 28.22 -4.89
N SER A 70 -5.53 28.86 -3.76
CA SER A 70 -5.57 30.30 -3.59
C SER A 70 -4.27 30.96 -4.05
N PRO A 71 -4.30 32.05 -4.84
CA PRO A 71 -3.10 32.80 -5.21
C PRO A 71 -2.33 33.40 -4.02
N GLN A 72 -3.02 33.68 -2.91
CA GLN A 72 -2.44 34.35 -1.75
C GLN A 72 -2.02 33.37 -0.64
N TYR A 73 -2.84 32.35 -0.39
CA TYR A 73 -2.66 31.44 0.76
C TYR A 73 -2.20 30.04 0.35
N GLY A 74 -1.98 29.79 -0.94
CA GLY A 74 -1.69 28.45 -1.45
C GLY A 74 -2.90 27.53 -1.35
N TRP A 75 -2.69 26.28 -0.97
CA TRP A 75 -3.77 25.29 -0.87
C TRP A 75 -4.59 25.50 0.40
N ILE A 76 -5.88 25.77 0.24
CA ILE A 76 -6.85 25.93 1.33
C ILE A 76 -7.98 24.91 1.18
N PRO A 77 -8.67 24.50 2.26
CA PRO A 77 -9.88 23.68 2.13
C PRO A 77 -10.89 24.30 1.17
N ALA A 78 -11.42 23.51 0.25
CA ALA A 78 -12.44 23.98 -0.68
C ALA A 78 -13.79 24.16 0.06
N PRO A 79 -14.62 25.14 -0.33
CA PRO A 79 -15.94 25.34 0.25
C PRO A 79 -16.94 24.29 -0.29
N VAL A 80 -16.74 23.03 0.08
CA VAL A 80 -17.55 21.88 -0.34
C VAL A 80 -18.52 21.45 0.76
N ASN A 81 -19.68 20.93 0.38
CA ASN A 81 -20.64 20.29 1.28
C ASN A 81 -20.41 18.77 1.39
N ASP A 82 -21.17 18.10 2.25
CA ASP A 82 -21.03 16.66 2.49
C ASP A 82 -21.30 15.82 1.24
N THR A 83 -22.26 16.23 0.40
CA THR A 83 -22.57 15.52 -0.85
C THR A 83 -21.40 15.60 -1.83
N GLN A 84 -20.83 16.79 -2.01
CA GLN A 84 -19.66 17.02 -2.85
C GLN A 84 -18.43 16.28 -2.34
N THR A 85 -18.26 16.24 -1.01
CA THR A 85 -17.17 15.49 -0.39
C THR A 85 -17.31 14.00 -0.67
N ARG A 86 -18.54 13.45 -0.66
CA ARG A 86 -18.78 12.03 -1.00
C ARG A 86 -18.66 11.73 -2.49
N GLU A 87 -18.83 12.73 -3.36
CA GLU A 87 -18.77 12.51 -4.80
C GLU A 87 -17.33 12.65 -5.33
N PHE A 88 -16.59 13.64 -4.82
CA PHE A 88 -15.29 14.03 -5.34
C PHE A 88 -14.14 13.89 -4.33
N GLY A 89 -14.42 13.60 -3.06
CA GLY A 89 -13.41 13.56 -1.99
C GLY A 89 -12.70 12.22 -1.85
N HIS A 90 -12.64 11.41 -2.90
CA HIS A 90 -12.10 10.05 -2.83
C HIS A 90 -11.08 9.80 -3.94
N LEU A 91 -10.09 8.95 -3.65
CA LEU A 91 -9.06 8.53 -4.61
C LEU A 91 -8.87 7.01 -4.59
N ASN A 92 -8.48 6.47 -5.74
CA ASN A 92 -7.99 5.10 -5.84
C ASN A 92 -6.47 5.13 -5.92
N LEU A 93 -5.80 4.31 -5.13
CA LEU A 93 -4.34 4.19 -5.12
C LEU A 93 -3.89 3.01 -5.97
N MET A 94 -3.70 3.28 -7.27
CA MET A 94 -3.41 2.27 -8.28
C MET A 94 -1.91 2.04 -8.49
N GLU A 95 -1.07 2.90 -7.92
CA GLU A 95 0.37 2.86 -8.10
C GLU A 95 1.01 1.64 -7.40
N GLY A 96 2.14 1.20 -7.95
CA GLY A 96 2.95 0.15 -7.34
C GLY A 96 3.54 0.56 -5.99
N VAL A 97 3.90 -0.44 -5.18
CA VAL A 97 4.36 -0.24 -3.79
C VAL A 97 5.50 0.77 -3.66
N LYS A 98 6.41 0.83 -4.65
CA LYS A 98 7.54 1.75 -4.65
C LYS A 98 7.10 3.21 -4.66
N GLU A 99 6.12 3.56 -5.49
CA GLU A 99 5.61 4.94 -5.58
C GLU A 99 4.78 5.31 -4.35
N LEU A 100 4.02 4.34 -3.81
CA LEU A 100 3.28 4.53 -2.56
C LEU A 100 4.21 4.77 -1.37
N GLU A 101 5.29 4.00 -1.25
CA GLU A 101 6.30 4.18 -0.22
C GLU A 101 7.01 5.52 -0.39
N HIS A 102 7.43 5.86 -1.60
CA HIS A 102 8.04 7.17 -1.88
C HIS A 102 7.11 8.32 -1.47
N THR A 103 5.82 8.24 -1.80
CA THR A 103 4.81 9.22 -1.41
C THR A 103 4.64 9.28 0.12
N CYS A 104 4.55 8.13 0.78
CA CYS A 104 4.39 8.04 2.23
C CYS A 104 5.60 8.61 3.00
N LEU A 105 6.81 8.34 2.51
CA LEU A 105 8.07 8.76 3.13
C LEU A 105 8.39 10.23 2.88
N SER A 106 7.93 10.79 1.74
CA SER A 106 8.09 12.21 1.42
C SER A 106 7.10 13.09 2.18
N CYS A 107 5.93 12.57 2.55
CA CYS A 107 4.92 13.28 3.35
C CYS A 107 5.34 13.42 4.82
N LYS A 108 5.13 14.62 5.40
CA LYS A 108 5.26 14.84 6.85
C LYS A 108 3.98 14.42 7.58
N LYS A 109 4.09 14.05 8.87
CA LYS A 109 2.92 13.84 9.74
C LYS A 109 2.01 15.06 9.73
N GLY A 110 0.71 14.85 9.55
CA GLY A 110 -0.29 15.92 9.43
C GLY A 110 -0.36 16.59 8.04
N ASN A 111 0.46 16.15 7.08
CA ASN A 111 0.36 16.55 5.69
C ASN A 111 -0.07 15.35 4.81
N GLY A 112 -0.44 15.64 3.56
CA GLY A 112 -0.87 14.63 2.61
C GLY A 112 -0.24 14.82 1.24
N ASN A 113 -0.46 13.82 0.39
CA ASN A 113 -0.18 13.93 -1.03
C ASN A 113 -1.36 14.62 -1.72
N ARG A 114 -1.07 15.55 -2.62
CA ARG A 114 -2.09 16.28 -3.37
C ARG A 114 -2.15 15.76 -4.79
N VAL A 115 -3.30 15.23 -5.16
CA VAL A 115 -3.59 14.76 -6.52
C VAL A 115 -4.62 15.71 -7.12
N LEU A 116 -4.29 16.31 -8.28
CA LEU A 116 -5.24 17.17 -8.99
C LEU A 116 -6.45 16.35 -9.43
N LEU A 117 -7.64 16.93 -9.35
CA LEU A 117 -8.81 16.33 -9.96
C LEU A 117 -8.60 16.22 -11.47
N ASP A 118 -9.18 15.19 -12.09
CA ASP A 118 -9.24 15.14 -13.55
C ASP A 118 -10.06 16.32 -14.11
N LYS A 119 -9.96 16.56 -15.41
CA LYS A 119 -10.57 17.74 -16.04
C LYS A 119 -12.10 17.75 -15.95
N GLU A 120 -12.73 16.59 -15.96
CA GLU A 120 -14.19 16.46 -15.94
C GLU A 120 -14.70 16.72 -14.52
N ALA A 121 -14.17 16.00 -13.54
CA ALA A 121 -14.47 16.17 -12.13
C ALA A 121 -14.14 17.58 -11.63
N MET A 122 -13.02 18.16 -12.09
CA MET A 122 -12.65 19.54 -11.76
C MET A 122 -13.68 20.53 -12.30
N SER A 123 -14.06 20.43 -13.58
CA SER A 123 -15.03 21.32 -14.22
C SER A 123 -16.39 21.23 -13.54
N ASP A 124 -16.83 20.03 -13.20
CA ASP A 124 -18.13 19.82 -12.58
C ASP A 124 -18.16 20.32 -11.15
N LEU A 125 -17.14 20.02 -10.35
CA LEU A 125 -17.06 20.55 -9.00
C LEU A 125 -16.92 22.07 -8.98
N GLN A 126 -16.13 22.66 -9.87
CA GLN A 126 -15.98 24.12 -10.02
C GLN A 126 -17.31 24.83 -10.29
N LYS A 127 -18.17 24.25 -11.16
CA LYS A 127 -19.52 24.78 -11.40
C LYS A 127 -20.39 24.69 -10.15
N GLN A 128 -20.31 23.58 -9.41
CA GLN A 128 -21.12 23.38 -8.21
C GLN A 128 -20.75 24.34 -7.06
N ILE A 129 -19.47 24.70 -6.92
CA ILE A 129 -18.99 25.60 -5.86
C ILE A 129 -18.78 27.06 -6.31
N ASN A 130 -19.08 27.37 -7.57
CA ASN A 130 -18.87 28.68 -8.20
C ASN A 130 -17.44 29.23 -8.01
N LEU A 131 -16.44 28.38 -8.27
CA LEU A 131 -15.01 28.70 -8.11
C LEU A 131 -14.25 28.33 -9.39
N SER A 132 -13.28 29.15 -9.82
CA SER A 132 -12.43 28.88 -10.98
C SER A 132 -11.01 28.41 -10.62
N ALA A 133 -10.73 28.20 -9.34
CA ALA A 133 -9.42 27.77 -8.86
C ALA A 133 -9.16 26.29 -9.14
N GLU A 134 -7.88 25.92 -9.28
CA GLU A 134 -7.47 24.51 -9.35
C GLU A 134 -7.89 23.78 -8.07
N LEU A 135 -8.49 22.60 -8.24
CA LEU A 135 -8.92 21.72 -7.16
C LEU A 135 -8.03 20.48 -7.12
N ALA A 136 -7.69 20.03 -5.92
CA ALA A 136 -6.97 18.80 -5.67
C ALA A 136 -7.60 18.03 -4.51
N ILE A 137 -7.40 16.73 -4.48
CA ILE A 137 -7.67 15.89 -3.33
C ILE A 137 -6.36 15.72 -2.56
N ASN A 138 -6.38 16.13 -1.29
CA ASN A 138 -5.30 15.90 -0.35
C ASN A 138 -5.54 14.59 0.39
N LEU A 139 -4.79 13.55 0.03
CA LEU A 139 -4.83 12.25 0.68
C LEU A 139 -3.82 12.21 1.82
N SER A 140 -4.28 11.99 3.05
CA SER A 140 -3.41 12.03 4.22
C SER A 140 -2.33 10.96 4.18
N ARG A 141 -1.16 11.24 4.77
CA ARG A 141 -0.10 10.24 4.96
C ARG A 141 -0.62 8.96 5.61
N GLU A 142 -1.56 9.08 6.55
CA GLU A 142 -2.14 7.97 7.29
C GLU A 142 -2.78 6.92 6.37
N VAL A 143 -3.41 7.36 5.27
CA VAL A 143 -4.01 6.45 4.27
C VAL A 143 -2.92 5.58 3.63
N TYR A 144 -1.81 6.19 3.22
CA TYR A 144 -0.66 5.46 2.66
C TYR A 144 -0.03 4.52 3.70
N CYS A 145 0.16 4.99 4.95
CA CYS A 145 0.67 4.17 6.05
C CYS A 145 -0.19 2.91 6.27
N ARG A 146 -1.52 3.08 6.38
CA ARG A 146 -2.44 1.96 6.59
C ARG A 146 -2.44 0.98 5.42
N LEU A 147 -2.39 1.45 4.19
CA LEU A 147 -2.30 0.59 3.00
C LEU A 147 -1.01 -0.23 3.02
N LEU A 148 0.14 0.42 3.19
CA LEU A 148 1.44 -0.24 3.23
C LEU A 148 1.53 -1.23 4.40
N ARG A 149 1.02 -0.85 5.58
CA ARG A 149 0.91 -1.72 6.75
C ARG A 149 0.02 -2.92 6.48
N THR A 150 -1.07 -2.77 5.72
CA THR A 150 -1.97 -3.88 5.32
C THR A 150 -1.23 -4.91 4.47
N LEU A 151 -0.46 -4.46 3.47
CA LEU A 151 0.37 -5.35 2.64
C LEU A 151 1.43 -6.07 3.49
N ARG A 152 2.11 -5.34 4.37
CA ARG A 152 3.11 -5.89 5.29
C ARG A 152 2.52 -6.94 6.23
N ALA A 153 1.35 -6.65 6.81
CA ALA A 153 0.62 -7.57 7.68
C ALA A 153 0.13 -8.81 6.92
N ALA A 154 -0.34 -8.66 5.69
CA ALA A 154 -0.73 -9.80 4.87
C ALA A 154 0.46 -10.74 4.57
N LEU A 155 1.62 -10.18 4.26
CA LEU A 155 2.87 -10.94 4.11
C LEU A 155 3.29 -11.65 5.40
N TYR A 156 3.17 -10.97 6.54
CA TYR A 156 3.46 -11.54 7.86
C TYR A 156 2.55 -12.75 8.15
N LEU A 157 1.23 -12.58 8.02
CA LEU A 157 0.25 -13.63 8.27
C LEU A 157 0.41 -14.83 7.32
N TRP A 158 0.85 -14.58 6.09
CA TRP A 158 1.18 -15.63 5.15
C TRP A 158 2.44 -16.40 5.55
N ALA A 159 3.50 -15.69 5.92
CA ALA A 159 4.74 -16.31 6.40
C ALA A 159 4.50 -17.11 7.70
N GLU A 160 3.71 -16.58 8.63
CA GLU A 160 3.29 -17.26 9.86
C GLU A 160 2.64 -18.61 9.57
N GLN A 161 1.62 -18.65 8.69
CA GLN A 161 0.95 -19.90 8.34
C GLN A 161 1.83 -20.89 7.58
N LEU A 162 2.80 -20.42 6.80
CA LEU A 162 3.80 -21.28 6.18
C LEU A 162 4.67 -21.97 7.23
N MET A 163 5.15 -21.21 8.22
CA MET A 163 5.95 -21.77 9.31
C MET A 163 5.15 -22.73 10.21
N ASP A 164 3.89 -22.41 10.51
CA ASP A 164 3.00 -23.30 11.28
C ASP A 164 2.78 -24.64 10.56
N ALA A 165 2.80 -24.64 9.23
CA ALA A 165 2.77 -25.84 8.41
C ALA A 165 4.13 -26.56 8.31
N GLY A 166 5.16 -26.08 9.01
CA GLY A 166 6.51 -26.65 9.02
C GLY A 166 7.39 -26.21 7.85
N ILE A 167 6.95 -25.24 7.03
CA ILE A 167 7.75 -24.67 5.95
C ILE A 167 8.64 -23.57 6.56
N SER A 168 9.86 -23.95 6.98
CA SER A 168 10.82 -23.08 7.66
C SER A 168 12.26 -23.41 7.27
N GLY A 169 13.18 -22.49 7.48
CA GLY A 169 14.60 -22.60 7.15
C GLY A 169 14.95 -22.18 5.73
N ASP A 170 16.25 -22.18 5.44
CA ASP A 170 16.79 -21.87 4.12
C ASP A 170 16.53 -23.03 3.16
N HIS A 171 15.60 -22.83 2.22
CA HIS A 171 15.27 -23.84 1.21
C HIS A 171 15.58 -23.29 -0.19
N ASN A 172 16.40 -24.03 -0.93
CA ASN A 172 16.64 -23.74 -2.35
C ASN A 172 15.52 -24.32 -3.24
N HIS A 173 14.76 -25.29 -2.74
CA HIS A 173 13.61 -25.88 -3.42
C HIS A 173 12.64 -26.49 -2.42
N TYR A 174 11.35 -26.54 -2.79
CA TYR A 174 10.31 -27.26 -2.04
C TYR A 174 9.88 -28.52 -2.79
N SER A 175 9.78 -29.63 -2.08
CA SER A 175 9.29 -30.91 -2.57
C SER A 175 7.81 -30.81 -3.00
N PRO A 176 7.32 -31.76 -3.83
CA PRO A 176 5.90 -31.83 -4.16
C PRO A 176 4.98 -32.01 -2.94
N GLU A 177 5.45 -32.70 -1.90
CA GLU A 177 4.70 -32.95 -0.67
C GLU A 177 4.52 -31.66 0.15
N GLU A 178 5.60 -30.91 0.36
CA GLU A 178 5.57 -29.60 1.03
C GLU A 178 4.66 -28.61 0.30
N ARG A 179 4.79 -28.52 -1.02
CA ARG A 179 3.90 -27.66 -1.84
C ARG A 179 2.43 -28.04 -1.70
N LYS A 180 2.14 -29.34 -1.62
CA LYS A 180 0.77 -29.83 -1.44
C LYS A 180 0.23 -29.46 -0.06
N LEU A 181 1.06 -29.57 0.98
CA LEU A 181 0.70 -29.23 2.36
C LEU A 181 0.19 -27.79 2.48
N VAL A 182 0.87 -26.84 1.84
CA VAL A 182 0.52 -25.41 1.92
C VAL A 182 -0.28 -24.88 0.74
N SER A 183 -0.70 -25.73 -0.19
CA SER A 183 -1.45 -25.31 -1.40
C SER A 183 -2.73 -24.52 -1.10
N HIS A 184 -3.36 -24.75 0.05
CA HIS A 184 -4.54 -24.03 0.52
C HIS A 184 -4.25 -22.56 0.90
N LEU A 185 -2.98 -22.22 1.14
CA LEU A 185 -2.50 -20.86 1.44
C LEU A 185 -2.30 -20.02 0.16
N ASP A 186 -2.58 -20.53 -1.04
CA ASP A 186 -2.60 -19.76 -2.29
C ASP A 186 -3.88 -18.92 -2.42
N SER A 187 -4.20 -18.14 -1.39
CA SER A 187 -5.43 -17.35 -1.27
C SER A 187 -5.14 -15.95 -0.72
N PRO A 188 -4.52 -15.03 -1.50
CA PRO A 188 -4.09 -13.71 -1.03
C PRO A 188 -5.21 -12.92 -0.34
N GLU A 189 -6.45 -13.08 -0.81
CA GLU A 189 -7.65 -12.48 -0.23
C GLU A 189 -7.90 -12.83 1.23
N ALA A 190 -7.62 -14.06 1.65
CA ALA A 190 -7.77 -14.44 3.05
C ALA A 190 -6.80 -13.62 3.94
N PHE A 191 -5.57 -13.40 3.47
CA PHE A 191 -4.53 -12.72 4.23
C PHE A 191 -4.75 -11.21 4.30
N TRP A 192 -5.02 -10.54 3.18
CA TRP A 192 -5.21 -9.09 3.24
C TRP A 192 -6.53 -8.71 3.94
N ARG A 193 -7.59 -9.52 3.85
CA ARG A 193 -8.82 -9.30 4.64
C ARG A 193 -8.56 -9.43 6.12
N LYS A 194 -7.84 -10.48 6.54
CA LYS A 194 -7.45 -10.67 7.94
C LYS A 194 -6.55 -9.52 8.41
N ALA A 195 -5.59 -9.11 7.59
CA ALA A 195 -4.72 -7.96 7.88
C ALA A 195 -5.51 -6.66 8.09
N MET A 196 -6.56 -6.40 7.30
CA MET A 196 -7.41 -5.22 7.52
C MET A 196 -8.18 -5.26 8.84
N GLN A 197 -8.59 -6.45 9.29
CA GLN A 197 -9.33 -6.65 10.53
C GLN A 197 -8.43 -6.55 11.78
N GLU A 198 -7.18 -7.00 11.64
CA GLU A 198 -6.23 -7.16 12.74
C GLU A 198 -5.05 -6.16 12.66
N LEU A 199 -5.18 -5.10 11.86
CA LEU A 199 -4.05 -4.21 11.51
C LEU A 199 -3.31 -3.62 12.71
N ASP A 200 -4.04 -3.35 13.79
CA ASP A 200 -3.51 -2.78 15.03
C ASP A 200 -2.89 -3.82 15.97
N THR A 201 -3.17 -5.12 15.76
CA THR A 201 -2.70 -6.22 16.61
C THR A 201 -1.59 -7.06 15.97
N VAL A 202 -1.49 -7.08 14.64
CA VAL A 202 -0.43 -7.81 13.94
C VAL A 202 0.94 -7.18 14.27
N PRO A 203 1.96 -7.98 14.64
CA PRO A 203 3.27 -7.50 15.08
C PRO A 203 4.16 -7.08 13.90
N VAL A 204 3.65 -6.22 13.02
CA VAL A 204 4.41 -5.61 11.93
C VAL A 204 4.84 -4.20 12.28
N ALA A 205 6.02 -3.84 11.79
CA ALA A 205 6.50 -2.47 11.91
C ALA A 205 5.60 -1.49 11.15
N ASP A 206 5.52 -0.28 11.69
CA ASP A 206 4.88 0.85 11.03
C ASP A 206 5.81 1.51 10.01
N VAL A 207 5.26 2.28 9.08
CA VAL A 207 6.05 3.00 8.07
C VAL A 207 6.80 4.15 8.73
N ARG A 208 8.13 4.01 8.84
CA ARG A 208 9.01 5.01 9.45
C ARG A 208 8.88 6.38 8.79
N GLU A 209 9.03 7.45 9.55
CA GLU A 209 9.26 8.78 8.98
C GLU A 209 10.74 8.91 8.59
N LEU A 210 11.03 9.35 7.37
CA LEU A 210 12.41 9.68 6.99
C LEU A 210 12.86 10.95 7.72
N GLY A 211 14.07 10.90 8.27
CA GLY A 211 14.76 12.08 8.77
C GLY A 211 14.91 13.15 7.68
N PHE A 212 15.12 14.41 8.07
CA PHE A 212 15.30 15.52 7.11
C PHE A 212 16.45 15.24 6.12
N LEU A 213 17.55 14.64 6.58
CA LEU A 213 18.71 14.33 5.76
C LEU A 213 18.47 13.17 4.78
N GLU A 214 17.79 12.11 5.21
CA GLU A 214 17.47 10.96 4.34
C GLU A 214 16.53 11.34 3.18
N ARG A 215 15.67 12.35 3.39
CA ARG A 215 14.80 12.89 2.33
C ARG A 215 15.55 13.72 1.29
N MET A 216 16.57 14.47 1.71
CA MET A 216 17.32 15.38 0.82
C MET A 216 18.43 14.67 0.06
N PHE A 217 19.01 13.62 0.63
CA PHE A 217 20.21 12.97 0.09
C PHE A 217 20.00 11.50 -0.30
N GLY A 218 18.78 10.97 -0.15
CA GLY A 218 18.51 9.55 -0.31
C GLY A 218 19.13 8.72 0.82
N ARG A 219 18.81 7.42 0.85
CA ARG A 219 19.52 6.48 1.73
C ARG A 219 20.99 6.43 1.31
N ALA A 220 21.90 6.77 2.23
CA ALA A 220 23.29 6.37 2.09
C ALA A 220 23.35 4.85 2.34
N GLY A 221 23.32 4.08 1.26
CA GLY A 221 23.46 2.62 1.23
C GLY A 221 24.14 2.23 -0.07
#